data_AF-A0A660TAE1-F1
#
_entry.id   AF-A0A660TAE1-F1
#
_cell.length_a   1.000
_cell.length_b   1.000
_cell.length_c   1.000
_cell.angle_alpha   90.00
_cell.angle_beta   90.00
_cell.angle_gamma   90.00
#
_symmetry.space_group_name_H-M   'P 1'
#
loop_
_entity.id
_entity.type
_entity.pdbx_description
1 polymer ?
#
loop_
_entity_poly.entity_id
_entity_poly.type
_entity_poly.pdbx_seq_one_letter_code
_entity_poly.pdbx_strand_id
1 'polypeptide(L)'
;MNDRITSVKVPEREDDFEVRRKHLEALSDEELKKRFWVLADKVVSPLIEEAKAYTSPSIERSVLLRMGFSGPEAKAIVTKALEKGLLGHGAGALVLKASNRSGLSVKKAGLEMIKGKFWENET
;
A
#
# COMPACT_ATOMS: atom_id res chain seq x y z
N MET A 1 -14.91 -39.90 8.24
CA MET A 1 -13.53 -39.60 8.65
C MET A 1 -13.56 -38.35 9.51
N ASN A 2 -13.61 -38.55 10.83
CA ASN A 2 -13.42 -37.49 11.81
C ASN A 2 -11.92 -37.41 12.07
N ASP A 3 -11.27 -36.33 11.65
CA ASP A 3 -9.94 -35.98 12.16
C ASP A 3 -9.92 -34.54 12.65
N ARG A 4 -10.14 -34.43 13.96
CA ARG A 4 -9.41 -33.59 14.92
C ARG A 4 -8.91 -32.24 14.38
N ILE A 5 -9.78 -31.22 14.46
CA ILE A 5 -9.32 -29.88 14.82
C ILE A 5 -8.84 -30.00 16.28
N THR A 6 -7.56 -30.22 16.47
CA THR A 6 -6.93 -30.15 17.79
C THR A 6 -7.20 -28.77 18.37
N SER A 7 -7.89 -28.76 19.51
CA SER A 7 -7.99 -27.63 20.43
C SER A 7 -6.58 -27.04 20.68
N VAL A 8 -6.25 -25.97 19.97
CA VAL A 8 -5.10 -25.13 20.33
C VAL A 8 -5.50 -24.43 21.61
N LYS A 9 -5.07 -24.97 22.76
CA LYS A 9 -5.19 -24.31 24.04
C LYS A 9 -4.26 -23.09 24.01
N VAL A 10 -4.79 -21.92 23.64
CA VAL A 10 -4.07 -20.66 23.78
C VAL A 10 -3.70 -20.52 25.25
N PRO A 11 -2.40 -20.49 25.61
CA PRO A 11 -2.02 -20.37 27.01
C PRO A 11 -2.58 -19.07 27.57
N GLU A 12 -3.25 -19.18 28.70
CA GLU A 12 -3.77 -18.02 29.42
C GLU A 12 -2.57 -17.18 29.86
N ARG A 13 -2.60 -15.89 29.52
CA ARG A 13 -1.52 -14.97 29.88
C ARG A 13 -1.55 -14.77 31.39
N GLU A 14 -0.46 -15.08 32.07
CA GLU A 14 -0.31 -14.77 33.49
C GLU A 14 -0.47 -13.27 33.73
N ASP A 15 -1.26 -12.91 34.75
CA ASP A 15 -1.46 -11.52 35.14
C ASP A 15 -0.24 -11.00 35.92
N ASP A 16 0.67 -10.37 35.18
CA ASP A 16 1.93 -9.82 35.67
C ASP A 16 1.94 -8.28 35.70
N PHE A 17 0.76 -7.64 35.68
CA PHE A 17 0.61 -6.19 35.55
C PHE A 17 1.39 -5.41 36.62
N GLU A 18 1.26 -5.78 37.90
CA GLU A 18 1.92 -5.11 39.02
C GLU A 18 3.45 -5.18 38.96
N VAL A 19 4.01 -6.22 38.31
CA VAL A 19 5.45 -6.31 38.09
C VAL A 19 5.88 -5.44 36.92
N ARG A 20 5.12 -5.47 35.81
CA ARG A 20 5.47 -4.76 34.57
C ARG A 20 5.32 -3.25 34.67
N ARG A 21 4.38 -2.75 35.46
CA ARG A 21 4.11 -1.30 35.57
C ARG A 21 5.15 -0.52 36.37
N LYS A 22 6.01 -1.19 37.16
CA LYS A 22 6.95 -0.54 38.10
C LYS A 22 7.79 0.57 37.48
N HIS A 23 8.23 0.39 36.23
CA HIS A 23 9.02 1.39 35.49
C HIS A 23 8.25 2.67 35.11
N LEU A 24 6.94 2.73 35.40
CA LEU A 24 6.05 3.85 35.07
C LEU A 24 5.55 4.58 36.33
N GLU A 25 5.76 4.04 37.53
CA GLU A 25 5.17 4.56 38.78
C GLU A 25 5.60 6.01 39.09
N ALA A 26 6.80 6.40 38.67
CA ALA A 26 7.32 7.75 38.89
C ALA A 26 6.85 8.78 37.86
N LEU A 27 6.15 8.36 36.80
CA LEU A 27 5.69 9.26 35.75
C LEU A 27 4.38 9.94 36.16
N SER A 28 4.30 11.25 35.96
CA SER A 28 3.01 11.96 35.98
C SER A 28 2.12 11.51 34.82
N ASP A 29 0.82 11.77 34.91
CA ASP A 29 -0.14 11.45 33.83
C ASP A 29 0.27 12.06 32.49
N GLU A 30 0.79 13.30 32.50
CA GLU A 30 1.23 13.99 31.29
C GLU A 30 2.50 13.35 30.70
N GLU A 31 3.46 12.95 31.53
CA GLU A 31 4.65 12.21 31.07
C GLU A 31 4.29 10.82 30.55
N LEU A 32 3.36 10.13 31.19
CA LEU A 32 2.88 8.82 30.76
C LEU A 32 2.18 8.92 29.40
N LYS A 33 1.32 9.93 29.21
CA LYS A 33 0.65 10.23 27.95
C LYS A 33 1.66 10.62 26.85
N LYS A 34 2.64 11.46 27.17
CA LYS A 34 3.72 11.82 26.24
C LYS A 34 4.50 10.58 25.81
N ARG A 35 4.87 9.72 26.76
CA ARG A 35 5.57 8.47 26.49
C ARG A 35 4.75 7.54 25.57
N PHE A 36 3.45 7.42 25.81
CA PHE A 36 2.55 6.65 24.95
C PHE A 36 2.62 7.15 23.50
N TRP A 37 2.46 8.46 23.26
CA TRP A 37 2.47 9.01 21.91
C TRP A 37 3.85 8.91 21.24
N VAL A 38 4.94 9.10 21.98
CA VAL A 38 6.31 8.88 21.45
C VAL A 38 6.51 7.44 21.00
N LEU A 39 6.01 6.46 21.78
CA LEU A 39 6.11 5.06 21.39
C LEU A 39 5.20 4.73 20.21
N ALA A 40 3.97 5.25 20.19
CA ALA A 40 3.04 5.08 19.07
C ALA A 40 3.64 5.63 17.76
N ASP A 41 4.22 6.84 17.81
CA ASP A 41 4.91 7.46 16.67
C ASP A 41 6.05 6.58 16.17
N LYS A 42 6.96 6.14 17.06
CA LYS A 42 8.07 5.25 16.72
C LYS A 42 7.63 3.94 16.06
N VAL A 43 6.47 3.40 16.46
CA VAL A 43 5.92 2.17 15.86
C VAL A 43 5.43 2.43 14.44
N VAL A 44 4.81 3.59 14.17
CA VAL A 44 4.25 3.89 12.85
C VAL A 44 5.24 4.54 11.89
N SER A 45 6.30 5.20 12.36
CA SER A 45 7.25 5.91 11.48
C SER A 45 7.85 5.01 10.39
N PRO A 46 8.33 3.77 10.67
CA PRO A 46 8.86 2.89 9.62
C PRO A 46 7.81 2.52 8.57
N LEU A 47 6.54 2.35 8.97
CA LEU A 47 5.45 2.03 8.05
C LEU A 47 5.17 3.20 7.09
N ILE A 48 5.28 4.43 7.58
CA ILE A 48 5.11 5.64 6.77
C ILE A 48 6.27 5.80 5.78
N GLU A 49 7.51 5.54 6.20
CA GLU A 49 8.67 5.60 5.29
C GLU A 49 8.58 4.56 4.17
N GLU A 50 8.18 3.33 4.48
CA GLU A 50 7.90 2.30 3.47
C GLU A 50 6.80 2.76 2.50
N ALA A 51 5.71 3.34 3.01
CA ALA A 51 4.61 3.83 2.17
C ALA A 51 5.00 4.97 1.21
N LYS A 52 6.10 5.71 1.49
CA LYS A 52 6.63 6.74 0.57
C LYS A 52 7.44 6.14 -0.58
N ALA A 53 8.14 5.03 -0.33
CA ALA A 53 9.06 4.42 -1.29
C ALA A 53 8.36 3.43 -2.24
N TYR A 54 7.26 2.82 -1.80
CA TYR A 54 6.60 1.75 -2.54
C TYR A 54 5.18 2.12 -3.00
N THR A 55 4.75 1.46 -4.08
CA THR A 55 3.38 1.53 -4.57
C THR A 55 2.71 0.15 -4.51
N SER A 56 1.42 0.11 -4.81
CA SER A 56 0.65 -1.12 -4.92
C SER A 56 -0.38 -1.03 -6.06
N PRO A 57 -0.90 -2.17 -6.55
CA PRO A 57 -1.91 -2.16 -7.60
C PRO A 57 -3.18 -1.37 -7.25
N SER A 58 -3.56 -1.26 -5.97
CA SER A 58 -4.69 -0.42 -5.54
C SER A 58 -4.35 1.07 -5.63
N ILE A 59 -3.14 1.47 -5.23
CA ILE A 59 -2.67 2.86 -5.33
C ILE A 59 -2.65 3.30 -6.81
N GLU A 60 -2.04 2.50 -7.69
CA GLU A 60 -1.96 2.83 -9.12
C GLU A 60 -3.34 2.91 -9.80
N ARG A 61 -4.27 2.01 -9.43
CA ARG A 61 -5.67 2.12 -9.89
C ARG A 61 -6.31 3.42 -9.40
N SER A 62 -6.08 3.82 -8.15
CA SER A 62 -6.63 5.08 -7.62
C SER A 62 -6.11 6.31 -8.37
N VAL A 63 -4.85 6.29 -8.82
CA VAL A 63 -4.28 7.34 -9.67
C VAL A 63 -5.00 7.39 -11.02
N LEU A 64 -5.18 6.24 -11.69
CA LEU A 64 -5.89 6.17 -12.96
C LEU A 64 -7.37 6.59 -12.86
N LEU A 65 -8.05 6.26 -11.75
CA LEU A 65 -9.41 6.75 -11.51
C LEU A 65 -9.46 8.28 -11.49
N ARG A 66 -8.50 8.94 -10.83
CA ARG A 66 -8.37 10.41 -10.83
C ARG A 66 -7.98 10.98 -12.20
N MET A 67 -7.38 10.18 -13.08
CA MET A 67 -7.09 10.54 -14.46
C MET A 67 -8.29 10.33 -15.42
N GLY A 68 -9.46 9.92 -14.90
CA GLY A 68 -10.69 9.76 -15.68
C GLY A 68 -10.89 8.36 -16.28
N PHE A 69 -10.18 7.34 -15.80
CA PHE A 69 -10.45 5.95 -16.15
C PHE A 69 -11.57 5.36 -15.27
N SER A 70 -12.32 4.40 -15.81
CA SER A 70 -13.25 3.59 -15.02
C SER A 70 -12.50 2.51 -14.22
N GLY A 71 -13.17 1.90 -13.23
CA GLY A 71 -12.59 0.80 -12.46
C GLY A 71 -12.06 -0.36 -13.31
N PRO A 72 -12.83 -0.89 -14.28
CA PRO A 72 -12.36 -1.93 -15.19
C PRO A 72 -11.17 -1.51 -16.06
N GLU A 73 -11.17 -0.29 -16.60
CA GLU A 73 -10.07 0.23 -17.41
C GLU A 73 -8.78 0.38 -16.58
N ALA A 74 -8.89 0.98 -15.39
CA ALA A 74 -7.77 1.14 -14.47
C ALA A 74 -7.18 -0.23 -14.07
N LYS A 75 -8.03 -1.22 -13.80
CA LYS A 75 -7.60 -2.60 -13.54
C LYS A 75 -6.84 -3.17 -14.74
N ALA A 76 -7.36 -3.04 -15.95
CA ALA A 76 -6.73 -3.58 -17.15
C ALA A 76 -5.33 -2.97 -17.41
N ILE A 77 -5.17 -1.65 -17.22
CA ILE A 77 -3.88 -0.96 -17.37
C ILE A 77 -2.88 -1.47 -16.31
N VAL A 78 -3.29 -1.50 -15.04
CA VAL A 78 -2.42 -1.94 -13.94
C VAL A 78 -2.02 -3.40 -14.06
N THR A 79 -2.92 -4.28 -14.49
CA THR A 79 -2.61 -5.70 -14.75
C THR A 79 -1.53 -5.84 -15.81
N LYS A 80 -1.61 -5.08 -16.91
CA LYS A 80 -0.56 -5.10 -17.95
C LYS A 80 0.76 -4.51 -17.46
N ALA A 81 0.72 -3.45 -16.65
CA ALA A 81 1.93 -2.89 -16.05
C ALA A 81 2.61 -3.90 -15.11
N LEU A 82 1.84 -4.66 -14.33
CA LEU A 82 2.34 -5.76 -13.49
C LEU A 82 2.96 -6.88 -14.33
N GLU A 83 2.26 -7.37 -15.35
CA GLU A 83 2.75 -8.42 -16.27
C GLU A 83 4.07 -8.04 -16.94
N LYS A 84 4.31 -6.74 -17.14
CA LYS A 84 5.52 -6.18 -17.75
C LYS A 84 6.59 -5.76 -16.73
N GLY A 85 6.35 -5.90 -15.42
CA GLY A 85 7.29 -5.47 -14.38
C GLY A 85 7.46 -3.94 -14.28
N LEU A 86 6.51 -3.15 -14.80
CA LEU A 86 6.63 -1.69 -14.91
C LEU A 86 5.88 -0.93 -13.80
N LEU A 87 5.27 -1.62 -12.83
CA LEU A 87 4.45 -0.95 -11.81
C LEU A 87 5.25 0.09 -10.99
N GLY A 88 6.55 -0.15 -10.77
CA GLY A 88 7.44 0.78 -10.07
C GLY A 88 7.65 2.12 -10.78
N HIS A 89 7.33 2.21 -12.07
CA HIS A 89 7.37 3.48 -12.81
C HIS A 89 6.07 4.30 -12.66
N GLY A 90 5.02 3.74 -12.03
CA GLY A 90 3.72 4.36 -11.84
C GLY A 90 2.83 4.27 -13.09
N ALA A 91 1.68 3.60 -12.99
CA ALA A 91 0.77 3.37 -14.10
C ALA A 91 0.22 4.68 -14.69
N GLY A 92 -0.01 5.69 -13.84
CA GLY A 92 -0.39 7.02 -14.30
C GLY A 92 0.70 7.71 -15.13
N ALA A 93 1.97 7.57 -14.72
CA ALA A 93 3.10 8.13 -15.45
C ALA A 93 3.31 7.42 -16.80
N LEU A 94 3.13 6.09 -16.85
CA LEU A 94 3.15 5.32 -18.09
C LEU A 94 2.09 5.81 -19.09
N VAL A 95 0.84 6.03 -18.63
CA VAL A 95 -0.22 6.58 -19.48
C VAL A 95 0.13 7.98 -19.98
N LEU A 96 0.72 8.83 -19.12
CA LEU A 96 1.13 10.18 -19.51
C LEU A 96 2.26 10.15 -20.56
N LYS A 97 3.27 9.28 -20.38
CA LYS A 97 4.34 9.07 -21.37
C LYS A 97 3.77 8.60 -22.71
N ALA A 98 2.86 7.62 -22.71
CA ALA A 98 2.18 7.15 -23.90
C ALA A 98 1.35 8.25 -24.59
N SER A 99 0.63 9.07 -23.82
CA SER A 99 -0.12 10.23 -24.32
C SER A 99 0.79 11.24 -25.02
N ASN A 100 1.91 11.59 -24.39
CA ASN A 100 2.88 12.53 -24.95
C ASN A 100 3.53 12.00 -26.24
N ARG A 101 3.92 10.72 -26.28
CA ARG A 101 4.56 10.09 -27.45
C ARG A 101 3.62 9.94 -28.64
N SER A 102 2.35 9.63 -28.39
CA SER A 102 1.35 9.36 -29.43
C SER A 102 0.60 10.60 -29.89
N GLY A 103 0.69 11.72 -29.16
CA GLY A 103 -0.12 12.91 -29.39
C GLY A 103 -1.61 12.70 -29.08
N LEU A 104 -1.99 11.56 -28.51
CA LEU A 104 -3.35 11.26 -28.10
C LEU A 104 -3.64 11.91 -26.73
N SER A 105 -4.92 12.17 -26.45
CA SER A 105 -5.32 12.53 -25.09
C SER A 105 -5.03 11.39 -24.11
N VAL A 106 -4.79 11.73 -22.83
CA VAL A 106 -4.53 10.78 -21.74
C VAL A 106 -5.50 9.60 -21.75
N LYS A 107 -6.80 9.88 -21.87
CA LYS A 107 -7.85 8.86 -21.92
C LYS A 107 -7.69 7.93 -23.12
N LYS A 108 -7.47 8.48 -24.32
CA LYS A 108 -7.30 7.68 -25.56
C LYS A 108 -6.02 6.84 -25.49
N ALA A 109 -4.92 7.40 -25.02
CA ALA A 109 -3.66 6.69 -24.85
C ALA A 109 -3.82 5.48 -23.91
N GLY A 110 -4.45 5.65 -22.75
CA GLY A 110 -4.70 4.54 -21.84
C GLY A 110 -5.61 3.44 -22.42
N LEU A 111 -6.62 3.81 -23.23
CA LEU A 111 -7.45 2.82 -23.92
C LEU A 111 -6.67 2.03 -24.98
N GLU A 112 -5.73 2.66 -25.68
CA GLU A 112 -4.84 1.97 -26.62
C GLU A 112 -3.80 1.09 -25.88
N MET A 113 -3.35 1.50 -24.69
CA MET A 113 -2.49 0.68 -23.84
C MET A 113 -3.19 -0.60 -23.37
N ILE A 114 -4.49 -0.55 -23.07
CA ILE A 114 -5.28 -1.77 -22.78
C ILE A 114 -5.24 -2.74 -23.97
N LYS A 115 -5.23 -2.23 -25.20
CA LYS A 115 -5.11 -3.05 -26.42
C LYS A 115 -3.68 -3.54 -26.68
N GLY A 116 -2.72 -3.20 -25.82
CA GLY A 116 -1.34 -3.66 -25.91
C GLY A 116 -0.38 -2.72 -26.65
N LYS A 117 -0.79 -1.49 -26.99
CA LYS A 117 0.07 -0.49 -27.63
C LYS A 117 0.84 0.36 -26.61
N PHE A 118 1.90 1.04 -27.05
CA PHE A 118 2.61 2.05 -26.26
C PHE A 118 3.24 1.51 -24.96
N TRP A 119 3.66 0.25 -24.98
CA TRP A 119 4.42 -0.34 -23.88
C TRP A 119 5.91 -0.46 -24.20
N GLU A 120 6.30 -0.18 -25.45
CA GLU A 120 7.70 -0.18 -25.89
C GLU A 120 8.43 1.03 -25.29
N ASN A 121 9.64 0.82 -24.77
CA ASN A 121 10.51 1.87 -24.22
C ASN A 121 9.95 2.61 -22.99
N GLU A 122 9.20 1.94 -22.12
CA GLU A 122 8.58 2.55 -20.92
C GLU A 122 9.47 2.55 -19.64
N THR A 123 10.71 2.08 -19.76
CA THR A 123 11.78 2.23 -18.74
C THR A 123 12.31 3.66 -18.67
#